data_AF-A0A1D3DSI6-F1
#
_entry.id   AF-A0A1D3DSI6-F1
#
_cell.length_a   1.000
_cell.length_b   1.000
_cell.length_c   1.000
_cell.angle_alpha   90.00
_cell.angle_beta   90.00
_cell.angle_gamma   90.00
#
_symmetry.space_group_name_H-M   'P 1'
#
loop_
_entity.id
_entity.type
_entity.pdbx_description
1 polymer ?
#
loop_
_entity_poly.entity_id
_entity_poly.type
_entity_poly.pdbx_seq_one_letter_code
_entity_poly.pdbx_strand_id
1 'polypeptide(L)' 'MTSKQQLAALAVAACKEMVRIGVQHGIESDHARHAAALADRALTAAENAGCTIDDYARARRTH' A
#
# COMPACT_ATOMS: atom_id res chain seq x y z
N MET A 1 6.50 5.44 -16.33
CA MET A 1 6.56 5.05 -14.91
C MET A 1 7.28 3.71 -14.86
N THR A 2 8.35 3.57 -14.08
CA THR A 2 9.07 2.27 -14.00
C THR A 2 8.24 1.26 -13.21
N SER A 3 8.49 -0.05 -13.40
CA SER A 3 7.84 -1.11 -12.61
C SER A 3 7.99 -0.87 -11.09
N LYS A 4 9.17 -0.39 -10.69
CA LYS A 4 9.47 0.01 -9.31
C LYS A 4 8.59 1.14 -8.80
N GLN A 5 8.41 2.20 -9.60
CA GLN A 5 7.51 3.31 -9.26
C GLN A 5 6.05 2.88 -9.20
N GLN A 6 5.62 1.99 -10.10
CA GLN A 6 4.26 1.45 -10.10
C GLN A 6 3.99 0.61 -8.85
N LEU A 7 4.95 -0.23 -8.44
CA LEU A 7 4.84 -1.05 -7.24
C LEU A 7 4.86 -0.19 -5.97
N ALA A 8 5.73 0.83 -5.89
CA ALA A 8 5.72 1.78 -4.77
C ALA A 8 4.39 2.57 -4.70
N ALA A 9 3.84 2.99 -5.84
CA ALA A 9 2.54 3.65 -5.90
C ALA A 9 1.40 2.74 -5.46
N LEU A 10 1.40 1.47 -5.92
CA LEU A 10 0.41 0.47 -5.54
C LEU A 10 0.44 0.19 -4.03
N ALA A 11 1.64 0.01 -3.45
CA ALA A 11 1.81 -0.20 -2.02
C ALA A 11 1.27 0.99 -1.21
N VAL A 12 1.60 2.22 -1.61
CA VAL A 12 1.09 3.44 -0.96
C VAL A 12 -0.43 3.53 -1.05
N ALA A 13 -1.01 3.29 -2.24
CA ALA A 13 -2.46 3.35 -2.43
C ALA A 13 -3.18 2.29 -1.59
N ALA A 14 -2.69 1.05 -1.57
CA ALA A 14 -3.26 -0.04 -0.79
C ALA A 14 -3.20 0.24 0.72
N CYS A 15 -2.09 0.80 1.21
CA CYS A 15 -1.98 1.21 2.62
C CYS A 15 -2.96 2.34 2.98
N LYS A 16 -3.14 3.35 2.12
CA LYS A 16 -4.13 4.41 2.35
C LYS A 16 -5.55 3.85 2.39
N GLU A 17 -5.86 2.93 1.48
CA GLU A 17 -7.16 2.28 1.40
C GLU A 17 -7.43 1.40 2.63
N MET A 18 -6.44 0.66 3.10
CA MET A 18 -6.52 -0.10 4.35
C MET A 18 -6.87 0.81 5.54
N VAL A 19 -6.19 1.97 5.68
CA VAL A 19 -6.52 2.94 6.74
C VAL A 19 -7.93 3.47 6.58
N ARG A 20 -8.33 3.84 5.36
CA ARG A 20 -9.68 4.35 5.07
C ARG A 20 -10.76 3.34 5.45
N ILE A 21 -10.60 2.08 5.07
CA ILE A 21 -11.53 0.99 5.39
C ILE A 21 -11.55 0.71 6.89
N GLY A 22 -10.38 0.72 7.55
CA GLY A 22 -10.29 0.55 9.00
C GLY A 22 -11.05 1.64 9.78
N VAL A 23 -11.01 2.89 9.30
CA VAL A 23 -11.79 3.99 9.88
C VAL A 23 -13.29 3.83 9.61
N GLN A 24 -13.69 3.35 8.43
CA GLN A 24 -15.11 3.24 8.06
C GLN A 24 -15.83 2.05 8.69
N HIS A 25 -15.16 0.90 8.79
CA HIS A 25 -15.77 -0.37 9.20
C HIS A 25 -15.27 -0.90 10.54
N GLY A 26 -14.25 -0.27 11.12
CA GLY A 26 -13.53 -0.75 12.29
C GLY A 26 -12.38 -1.69 11.90
N ILE A 27 -11.28 -1.60 12.66
CA ILE A 27 -10.02 -2.30 12.36
C ILE A 27 -10.13 -3.84 12.44
N GLU A 28 -11.12 -4.37 13.17
CA GLU A 28 -11.35 -5.81 13.31
C GLU A 28 -12.34 -6.37 12.26
N SER A 29 -12.96 -5.50 11.46
CA SER A 29 -13.92 -5.92 10.43
C SER A 29 -13.27 -6.83 9.39
N ASP A 30 -14.08 -7.68 8.75
CA ASP A 30 -13.62 -8.50 7.63
C ASP A 30 -13.10 -7.64 6.47
N HIS A 31 -13.72 -6.48 6.23
CA HIS A 31 -13.28 -5.52 5.23
C HIS A 31 -11.88 -4.99 5.54
N ALA A 32 -11.61 -4.58 6.79
CA ALA A 32 -10.30 -4.10 7.20
C ALA A 32 -9.23 -5.20 7.11
N ARG A 33 -9.57 -6.44 7.49
CA ARG A 33 -8.67 -7.61 7.33
C ARG A 33 -8.34 -7.89 5.87
N HIS A 34 -9.33 -7.81 4.97
CA HIS A 34 -9.10 -8.00 3.54
C HIS A 34 -8.23 -6.89 2.95
N ALA A 35 -8.50 -5.64 3.32
CA ALA A 35 -7.70 -4.49 2.88
C ALA A 35 -6.26 -4.56 3.39
N ALA A 36 -6.05 -5.01 4.64
CA ALA A 36 -4.73 -5.23 5.20
C ALA A 36 -3.95 -6.31 4.45
N ALA A 37 -4.59 -7.44 4.12
CA ALA A 37 -3.96 -8.49 3.34
C ALA A 37 -3.56 -8.02 1.92
N LEU A 38 -4.35 -7.14 1.30
CA LEU A 38 -3.99 -6.54 0.01
C LEU A 38 -2.81 -5.56 0.13
N ALA A 39 -2.82 -4.71 1.16
CA ALA A 39 -1.73 -3.78 1.45
C ALA A 39 -0.41 -4.52 1.69
N ASP A 40 -0.44 -5.61 2.46
CA ASP A 40 0.72 -6.45 2.77
C ASP A 40 1.31 -7.11 1.51
N ARG A 41 0.47 -7.65 0.63
CA ARG A 41 0.92 -8.21 -0.66
C ARG A 41 1.54 -7.15 -1.57
N ALA A 42 0.94 -5.96 -1.63
CA ALA A 42 1.47 -4.86 -2.43
C ALA A 42 2.82 -4.37 -1.90
N LEU A 43 2.96 -4.27 -0.57
CA LEU A 43 4.22 -3.91 0.08
C LEU A 43 5.30 -4.97 -0.18
N THR A 44 4.98 -6.25 0.03
CA THR A 44 5.90 -7.37 -0.23
C THR A 44 6.39 -7.38 -1.69
N ALA A 45 5.49 -7.15 -2.65
CA ALA A 45 5.85 -7.07 -4.06
C ALA A 45 6.79 -5.88 -4.35
N ALA A 46 6.54 -4.72 -3.73
CA ALA A 46 7.39 -3.54 -3.87
C ALA A 46 8.79 -3.76 -3.25
N GLU A 47 8.86 -4.36 -2.05
CA GLU A 47 10.12 -4.69 -1.38
C GLU A 47 10.93 -5.73 -2.15
N ASN A 48 10.28 -6.78 -2.66
CA ASN A 48 10.92 -7.78 -3.52
C ASN A 48 11.45 -7.18 -4.84
N ALA A 49 10.84 -6.10 -5.32
CA ALA A 49 11.35 -5.31 -6.45
C ALA A 49 12.43 -4.28 -6.05
N GLY A 50 12.87 -4.29 -4.79
CA GLY A 50 13.92 -3.44 -4.25
C GLY A 50 13.49 -2.01 -3.96
N CYS A 51 12.18 -1.72 -3.81
CA CYS A 51 11.70 -0.38 -3.44
C CYS A 51 12.30 0.08 -2.11
N THR A 52 12.81 1.31 -2.09
CA THR A 52 13.38 1.92 -0.90
C THR A 52 12.41 2.90 -0.24
N ILE A 53 12.77 3.39 0.95
CA ILE A 53 12.06 4.46 1.63
C ILE A 53 11.84 5.68 0.72
N ASP A 54 12.82 6.02 -0.12
CA ASP A 54 12.73 7.15 -1.05
C ASP A 54 11.73 6.90 -2.18
N ASP A 55 11.61 5.66 -2.66
CA ASP A 55 10.60 5.28 -3.66
C ASP A 55 9.19 5.47 -3.08
N TYR A 56 8.97 5.03 -1.84
CA TYR A 56 7.69 5.24 -1.15
C TYR A 56 7.44 6.72 -0.82
N ALA A 57 8.46 7.47 -0.43
CA ALA A 57 8.32 8.91 -0.16
C ALA A 57 8.01 9.70 -1.43
N ARG A 58 8.53 9.28 -2.58
CA ARG A 58 8.15 9.82 -3.89
C ARG A 58 6.70 9.47 -4.22
N ALA A 59 6.32 8.20 -4.08
CA ALA A 59 4.96 7.74 -4.35
C ALA A 59 3.90 8.45 -3.49
N ARG A 60 4.17 8.71 -2.20
CA ARG A 60 3.29 9.46 -1.30
C ARG A 60 3.04 10.92 -1.70
N ARG A 61 3.94 11.52 -2.50
CA ARG A 61 3.79 12.90 -2.99
C ARG A 61 2.97 12.98 -4.26
N THR A 62 2.83 11.86 -4.98
CA THR A 62 2.15 11.79 -6.28
C THR A 62 0.81 11.06 -6.21
N HIS A 63 0.57 10.30 -5.14
CA HIS A 63 -0.65 9.52 -4.88
C HIS A 63 -1.06 9.69 -3.42
#